data_AF-A0A2D9CKW0-F1
#
_entry.id   AF-A0A2D9CKW0-F1
#
_cell.length_a   1.000
_cell.length_b   1.000
_cell.length_c   1.000
_cell.angle_alpha   90.00
_cell.angle_beta   90.00
_cell.angle_gamma   90.00
#
_symmetry.space_group_name_H-M   'P 1'
#
loop_
_entity.id
_entity.type
_entity.pdbx_description
1 polymer ?
#
loop_
_entity_poly.entity_id
_entity_poly.type
_entity_poly.pdbx_seq_one_letter_code
_entity_poly.pdbx_strand_id
1 'polypeptide(L)' 'MVNSDVSNKPVKIWDVISGPYPCEHPDIDFHGTHFNLCKVEVNGKIENIEYFFESFDEAYEMIKYFSKNIEPIELEVED' A
#
# COMPACT_ATOMS: atom_id res chain seq x y z
N MET A 1 -4.72 2.00 -35.49
CA MET A 1 -5.50 1.74 -34.26
C MET A 1 -4.59 0.92 -33.36
N VAL A 2 -3.82 1.59 -32.51
CA VAL A 2 -3.02 0.94 -31.47
C VAL A 2 -3.94 0.75 -30.28
N ASN A 3 -4.12 -0.50 -29.85
CA ASN A 3 -5.00 -0.83 -28.73
C ASN A 3 -4.44 -0.17 -27.47
N SER A 4 -5.11 0.89 -27.02
CA SER A 4 -4.86 1.57 -25.74
C SER A 4 -5.38 0.75 -24.55
N ASP A 5 -5.20 -0.57 -24.58
CA ASP A 5 -5.58 -1.49 -23.50
C ASP A 5 -4.45 -1.64 -22.45
N VAL A 6 -3.59 -0.63 -22.31
CA VAL A 6 -2.82 -0.46 -21.07
C VAL A 6 -3.81 0.11 -20.06
N SER A 7 -4.68 -0.78 -19.60
CA SER A 7 -5.75 -0.55 -18.66
C SER A 7 -5.18 0.12 -17.41
N ASN A 8 -5.64 1.34 -17.10
CA ASN A 8 -5.63 1.96 -15.78
C ASN A 8 -6.33 1.05 -14.77
N LYS A 9 -5.71 -0.07 -14.40
CA LYS A 9 -6.27 -0.97 -13.39
C LYS A 9 -5.99 -0.34 -12.04
N PRO A 10 -7.02 -0.03 -11.24
CA PRO A 10 -6.82 0.50 -9.91
C PRO A 10 -6.00 -0.50 -9.09
N VAL A 11 -4.99 -0.01 -8.37
CA VAL A 11 -4.23 -0.83 -7.43
C VAL A 11 -5.08 -0.98 -6.17
N LYS A 12 -5.23 -2.21 -5.66
CA LYS A 12 -6.07 -2.47 -4.48
C LYS A 12 -5.25 -3.05 -3.35
N ILE A 13 -5.30 -2.44 -2.18
CA ILE A 13 -4.75 -3.01 -0.95
C ILE A 13 -5.87 -3.83 -0.29
N TRP A 14 -5.65 -5.13 -0.15
CA TRP A 14 -6.64 -6.07 0.39
C TRP A 14 -6.48 -6.33 1.89
N ASP A 15 -5.26 -6.22 2.41
CA ASP A 15 -4.96 -6.45 3.82
C ASP A 15 -3.57 -5.94 4.20
N VAL A 16 -3.34 -5.74 5.50
CA VAL A 16 -1.99 -5.61 6.08
C VAL A 16 -1.55 -6.96 6.62
N ILE A 17 -0.51 -7.53 6.03
CA ILE A 17 0.07 -8.81 6.45
C ILE A 17 0.82 -8.62 7.77
N SER A 18 1.61 -7.55 7.89
CA SER A 18 2.41 -7.26 9.08
C SER A 18 2.93 -5.82 9.08
N GLY A 19 3.11 -5.24 10.28
CA GLY A 19 3.59 -3.88 10.49
C GLY A 19 2.89 -3.21 11.69
N PRO A 20 3.10 -1.91 11.93
CA PRO A 20 4.01 -1.02 11.20
C PRO A 20 5.46 -1.25 11.60
N TYR A 21 6.37 -1.23 10.65
CA TYR A 21 7.81 -1.28 10.90
C TYR A 21 8.43 0.11 10.73
N PRO A 22 9.37 0.52 11.58
CA PRO A 22 10.13 1.74 11.35
C PRO A 22 10.98 1.58 10.09
N CYS A 23 11.01 2.62 9.24
CA CYS A 23 11.94 2.68 8.13
C CYS A 23 13.28 3.25 8.62
N GLU A 24 14.30 2.40 8.67
CA GLU A 24 15.65 2.78 9.12
C GLU A 24 16.63 2.97 7.94
N HIS A 25 16.13 3.14 6.72
CA HIS A 25 17.00 3.20 5.54
C HIS A 25 17.80 4.52 5.54
N PRO A 26 19.14 4.48 5.48
CA PRO A 26 19.98 5.67 5.59
C PRO A 26 19.82 6.68 4.44
N ASP A 27 19.21 6.25 3.33
CA ASP A 27 18.97 7.06 2.13
C ASP A 27 17.55 7.66 2.09
N ILE A 28 16.68 7.28 3.04
CA ILE A 28 15.33 7.81 3.18
C ILE A 28 15.39 8.85 4.29
N ASP A 29 15.47 10.13 3.90
CA ASP A 29 15.66 11.29 4.79
C ASP A 29 14.43 11.61 5.67
N PHE A 30 13.48 10.69 5.76
CA PHE A 30 12.23 10.85 6.51
C PHE A 30 12.32 10.12 7.84
N HIS A 31 12.93 10.79 8.83
CA HIS A 31 12.83 10.37 10.22
C HIS A 31 11.37 10.27 10.65
N GLY A 32 10.94 9.08 11.07
CA GLY A 32 9.56 8.81 11.48
C GLY A 32 8.73 8.04 10.45
N THR A 33 9.27 7.79 9.26
CA THR A 33 8.61 6.92 8.26
C THR A 33 8.43 5.52 8.80
N HIS A 34 7.24 4.96 8.56
CA HIS A 34 6.92 3.58 8.84
C HIS A 34 6.37 2.92 7.59
N PHE A 35 6.39 1.59 7.55
CA PHE A 35 5.78 0.86 6.45
C PHE A 35 5.01 -0.37 6.95
N ASN A 36 4.00 -0.74 6.18
CA ASN A 36 3.28 -2.00 6.33
C ASN A 36 3.64 -2.92 5.16
N LEU A 37 3.78 -4.22 5.43
CA LEU A 37 3.76 -5.23 4.38
C LEU A 37 2.30 -5.54 4.06
N CYS A 38 1.88 -5.20 2.84
CA CYS A 38 0.50 -5.26 2.41
C CYS A 38 0.28 -6.36 1.38
N LYS A 39 -0.91 -6.96 1.38
CA LYS A 39 -1.41 -7.80 0.30
C LYS A 39 -2.07 -6.91 -0.74
N VAL A 40 -1.46 -6.79 -1.92
CA VAL A 40 -1.87 -5.83 -2.95
C VAL A 40 -2.25 -6.56 -4.23
N GLU A 41 -3.34 -6.14 -4.87
CA GLU A 41 -3.70 -6.55 -6.22
C GLU A 41 -3.23 -5.50 -7.23
N VAL A 42 -2.31 -5.92 -8.10
CA VAL A 42 -1.83 -5.12 -9.23
C VAL A 42 -2.11 -5.89 -10.51
N ASN A 43 -2.84 -5.27 -11.43
CA ASN A 43 -3.18 -5.89 -12.71
C ASN A 43 -3.88 -7.27 -12.62
N GLY A 44 -4.66 -7.50 -11.55
CA GLY A 44 -5.34 -8.77 -11.30
C GLY A 44 -4.47 -9.86 -10.67
N LYS A 45 -3.25 -9.52 -10.24
CA LYS A 45 -2.33 -10.42 -9.53
C LYS A 45 -2.14 -9.95 -8.10
N ILE A 46 -2.10 -10.90 -7.17
CA ILE A 46 -1.82 -10.62 -5.77
C ILE A 46 -0.32 -10.69 -5.52
N GLU A 47 0.23 -9.63 -4.94
CA GLU A 47 1.63 -9.49 -4.56
C GLU A 47 1.74 -8.95 -3.13
N ASN A 48 2.90 -9.17 -2.51
CA ASN A 48 3.20 -8.60 -1.19
C ASN A 48 4.11 -7.39 -1.40
N ILE A 49 3.63 -6.20 -1.00
CA ILE A 49 4.30 -4.93 -1.28
C ILE A 49 4.44 -4.14 0.02
N GLU A 50 5.59 -3.52 0.23
CA GLU A 50 5.82 -2.58 1.32
C GLU A 50 5.19 -1.23 0.97
N TYR A 51 4.27 -0.74 1.80
CA TYR A 51 3.62 0.55 1.66
C TYR A 51 4.11 1.50 2.76
N PHE A 52 4.72 2.61 2.36
CA PHE A 52 5.37 3.57 3.25
C PHE A 52 4.43 4.72 3.64
N PHE A 53 4.58 5.20 4.87
CA PHE A 53 3.80 6.27 5.49
C PHE A 53 4.73 7.26 6.17
N GLU A 54 4.30 8.52 6.31
CA GLU A 54 5.12 9.56 6.93
C GLU A 54 5.24 9.37 8.44
N SER A 55 4.30 8.65 9.05
CA SER A 55 4.27 8.40 10.49
C SER A 55 3.76 7.01 10.88
N PHE A 56 4.05 6.61 12.12
CA PHE A 56 3.49 5.40 12.72
C PHE A 56 1.96 5.43 12.77
N ASP A 57 1.38 6.57 13.14
CA ASP A 57 -0.07 6.69 13.34
C ASP A 57 -0.82 6.46 12.02
N GLU A 58 -0.34 7.02 10.91
CA GLU A 58 -0.89 6.77 9.58
C GLU A 58 -0.84 5.29 9.19
N ALA A 59 0.31 4.64 9.39
CA ALA A 59 0.47 3.22 9.11
C ALA A 59 -0.48 2.37 9.99
N TYR A 60 -0.69 2.78 11.25
CA TYR A 60 -1.55 2.07 12.19
C TYR A 60 -3.04 2.26 11.89
N GLU A 61 -3.46 3.40 11.34
CA GLU A 61 -4.85 3.59 10.88
C GLU A 61 -5.22 2.59 9.77
N MET A 62 -4.30 2.26 8.87
CA MET A 62 -4.55 1.22 7.85
C MET A 62 -4.77 -0.16 8.48
N ILE A 63 -4.00 -0.53 9.51
CA ILE A 63 -4.21 -1.78 10.26
C ILE A 63 -5.57 -1.78 10.94
N LYS A 64 -5.95 -0.66 11.59
CA LYS A 64 -7.27 -0.53 12.22
C LYS A 64 -8.39 -0.67 11.20
N TYR A 65 -8.22 -0.15 9.99
CA TYR A 65 -9.21 -0.29 8.93
C TYR A 65 -9.45 -1.77 8.60
N PHE A 66 -8.41 -2.54 8.27
CA PHE A 66 -8.56 -3.96 7.92
C PHE A 66 -8.90 -4.87 9.11
N SER A 67 -8.72 -4.39 10.35
CA SER A 67 -9.23 -5.09 11.54
C SER A 67 -10.77 -5.07 11.66
N LYS A 68 -11.44 -4.20 10.90
CA LYS A 68 -12.90 -3.98 10.96
C LYS A 68 -13.62 -4.13 9.63
N ASN A 69 -12.90 -4.02 8.51
CA ASN A 69 -13.46 -4.00 7.17
C ASN A 69 -12.79 -5.07 6.31
N ILE A 70 -13.53 -5.63 5.35
CA ILE A 70 -13.04 -6.62 4.38
C ILE A 70 -12.85 -6.02 2.99
N GLU A 71 -13.35 -4.81 2.79
CA GLU A 71 -13.29 -4.04 1.56
C GLU A 71 -11.87 -3.56 1.30
N PRO A 72 -11.38 -3.62 0.05
CA PRO A 72 -10.05 -3.14 -0.27
C PRO A 72 -9.99 -1.61 -0.29
N ILE A 73 -8.81 -1.06 0.00
CA ILE A 73 -8.50 0.34 -0.27
C ILE A 73 -8.05 0.44 -1.73
N GLU A 74 -8.76 1.20 -2.56
CA GLU A 74 -8.40 1.46 -3.95
C GLU A 74 -7.50 2.69 -4.04
N LEU A 75 -6.34 2.55 -4.70
CA LEU A 75 -5.41 3.63 -4.96
C LEU A 75 -5.61 4.14 -6.39
N GLU A 76 -5.78 5.45 -6.52
CA GLU A 76 -5.71 6.13 -7.80
C GLU A 76 -4.23 6.27 -8.18
N VAL A 77 -3.83 5.61 -9.28
CA VAL A 77 -2.50 5.83 -9.85
C VAL A 77 -2.65 7.00 -10.83
N GLU A 78 -2.20 8.19 -10.42
CA GLU A 78 -2.08 9.33 -11.33
C GLU A 78 -0.86 9.11 -12.26
N ASP A 79 -1.05 9.29 -13.57
CA ASP A 79 -0.04 9.14 -14.64
C ASP A 79 1.07 10.22 -14.59
#